data_AF-A0A7S0VAJ1-F1
#
_entry.id   AF-A0A7S0VAJ1-F1
#
_cell.length_a   1.000
_cell.length_b   1.000
_cell.length_c   1.000
_cell.angle_alpha   90.00
_cell.angle_beta   90.00
_cell.angle_gamma   90.00
#
_symmetry.space_group_name_H-M   'P 1'
#
loop_
_entity.id
_entity.type
_entity.pdbx_description
1 polymer ?
#
loop_
_entity_poly.entity_id
_entity_poly.type
_entity_poly.pdbx_seq_one_letter_code
_entity_poly.pdbx_strand_id
1 'polypeptide(L)'
;MESKNSEILLKLESFFSSPNFTSAISNFFGEESSKIEFVDPEGEQPFSNFDEFKKYTDLIEQQLESFIVSEHLTSKEVVEACIAAKGSNNASQFTCVDYLIASTEYETFMQLAYDYSTISNYVPDESTEWIIPNDADDEDPIPIDNEEDEEDVVPEVEQ
;
A
#
# COMPACT_ATOMS: atom_id res chain seq x y z
N MET A 1 3.40 -1.25 -27.12
CA MET A 1 2.86 -0.17 -26.27
C MET A 1 2.89 -0.57 -24.80
N GLU A 2 2.48 -1.79 -24.47
CA GLU A 2 2.51 -2.32 -23.09
C GLU A 2 3.88 -2.18 -22.38
N SER A 3 4.98 -2.45 -23.08
CA SER A 3 6.34 -2.30 -22.52
C SER A 3 6.70 -0.87 -22.10
N LYS A 4 6.18 0.17 -22.76
CA LYS A 4 6.49 1.57 -22.42
C LYS A 4 5.72 2.02 -21.18
N ASN A 5 4.45 1.65 -21.09
CA ASN A 5 3.61 1.98 -19.93
C ASN A 5 4.13 1.29 -18.66
N SER A 6 4.54 0.03 -18.78
CA SER A 6 5.18 -0.70 -17.68
C SER A 6 6.48 -0.03 -17.23
N GLU A 7 7.32 0.43 -18.17
CA GLU A 7 8.56 1.15 -17.82
C GLU A 7 8.28 2.46 -17.07
N ILE A 8 7.28 3.24 -17.50
CA ILE A 8 6.89 4.48 -16.82
C ILE A 8 6.43 4.19 -15.39
N LEU A 9 5.62 3.15 -15.18
CA LEU A 9 5.15 2.77 -13.85
C LEU A 9 6.29 2.33 -12.93
N LEU A 10 7.24 1.55 -13.45
CA LEU A 10 8.42 1.13 -12.68
C LEU A 10 9.29 2.34 -12.27
N LYS A 11 9.45 3.31 -13.17
CA LYS A 11 10.16 4.56 -12.86
C LYS A 11 9.42 5.40 -11.84
N LEU A 12 8.10 5.51 -11.98
CA LEU A 12 7.24 6.21 -11.03
C LEU A 12 7.34 5.57 -9.64
N GLU A 13 7.23 4.24 -9.57
CA GLU A 13 7.38 3.49 -8.32
C GLU A 13 8.75 3.70 -7.68
N SER A 14 9.81 3.62 -8.49
CA SER A 14 11.18 3.88 -8.03
C SER A 14 11.36 5.31 -7.52
N PHE A 15 10.65 6.29 -8.11
CA PHE A 15 10.71 7.68 -7.68
C PHE A 15 10.01 7.89 -6.33
N PHE A 16 8.79 7.35 -6.16
CA PHE A 16 8.05 7.44 -4.90
C PHE A 16 8.70 6.63 -3.77
N SER A 17 9.44 5.58 -4.11
CA SER A 17 10.26 4.83 -3.14
C SER A 17 11.63 5.47 -2.88
N SER A 18 11.96 6.59 -3.53
CA SER A 18 13.27 7.23 -3.37
C SER A 18 13.41 7.92 -2.01
N PRO A 19 14.63 7.98 -1.44
CA PRO A 19 14.87 8.67 -0.16
C PRO A 19 14.43 10.14 -0.18
N ASN A 20 14.56 10.82 -1.33
CA ASN A 20 14.16 12.22 -1.45
C ASN A 20 12.65 12.38 -1.28
N PHE A 21 11.86 11.51 -1.93
CA PHE A 21 10.41 11.53 -1.82
C PHE A 21 9.97 11.13 -0.41
N THR A 22 10.44 9.98 0.09
CA THR A 22 10.01 9.48 1.40
C THR A 22 10.43 10.41 2.54
N SER A 23 11.57 11.10 2.43
CA SER A 23 11.94 12.16 3.38
C SER A 23 11.01 13.36 3.30
N ALA A 24 10.57 13.77 2.11
CA ALA A 24 9.60 14.88 1.99
C ALA A 24 8.26 14.54 2.65
N ILE A 25 7.77 13.31 2.46
CA ILE A 25 6.55 12.80 3.12
C ILE A 25 6.74 12.69 4.63
N SER A 26 7.87 12.14 5.08
CA SER A 26 8.18 12.02 6.50
C SER A 26 8.31 13.39 7.17
N ASN A 27 8.90 14.38 6.50
CA ASN A 27 8.97 15.76 7.00
C ASN A 27 7.58 16.38 7.10
N PHE A 28 6.75 16.23 6.07
CA PHE A 28 5.38 16.72 6.07
C PHE A 28 4.59 16.17 7.26
N PHE A 29 4.55 14.84 7.43
CA PHE A 29 3.83 14.28 8.56
C PHE A 29 4.55 14.53 9.89
N GLY A 30 5.88 14.64 9.94
CA GLY A 30 6.61 14.99 11.15
C GLY A 30 6.25 16.39 11.69
N GLU A 31 6.05 17.36 10.80
CA GLU A 31 5.73 18.76 11.16
C GLU A 31 4.22 19.01 11.31
N GLU A 32 3.40 18.37 10.48
CA GLU A 32 1.97 18.65 10.38
C GLU A 32 1.09 17.61 11.09
N SER A 33 1.55 16.37 11.36
CA SER A 33 0.70 15.33 11.98
C SER A 33 0.17 15.71 13.35
N SER A 34 0.92 16.49 14.13
CA SER A 34 0.46 16.97 15.44
C SER A 34 -0.70 17.97 15.35
N LYS A 35 -0.97 18.51 14.15
CA LYS A 35 -2.07 19.45 13.87
C LYS A 35 -3.31 18.72 13.34
N ILE A 36 -3.15 17.48 12.89
CA ILE A 36 -4.25 16.63 12.42
C ILE A 36 -4.98 16.07 13.64
N GLU A 37 -6.27 16.33 13.71
CA GLU A 37 -7.13 15.80 14.76
C GLU A 37 -7.83 14.53 14.25
N PHE A 38 -7.53 13.39 14.86
CA PHE A 38 -8.14 12.12 14.50
C PHE A 38 -9.48 11.96 15.23
N VAL A 39 -10.58 12.15 14.50
CA VAL A 39 -11.96 11.94 14.96
C VAL A 39 -12.58 10.72 14.29
N ASP A 40 -13.77 10.32 14.73
CA ASP A 40 -14.55 9.26 14.10
C ASP A 40 -14.72 9.52 12.58
N PRO A 41 -14.40 8.58 11.68
CA PRO A 41 -14.59 8.74 10.24
C PRO A 41 -16.04 9.07 9.82
N GLU A 42 -17.03 8.59 10.57
CA GLU A 42 -18.45 8.89 10.33
C GLU A 42 -18.91 10.21 10.98
N GLY A 43 -18.03 10.83 11.77
CA GLY A 43 -18.26 12.09 12.48
C GLY A 43 -17.96 13.35 11.66
N GLU A 44 -18.25 14.51 12.26
CA GLU A 44 -17.88 15.81 11.68
C GLU A 44 -16.36 16.00 11.71
N GLN A 45 -15.76 16.21 10.54
CA GLN A 45 -14.33 16.39 10.38
C GLN A 45 -13.90 17.83 10.66
N PRO A 46 -12.85 18.07 11.45
CA PRO A 46 -12.32 19.42 11.69
C PRO A 46 -11.89 20.10 10.39
N PHE A 47 -12.29 21.36 10.19
CA PHE A 47 -11.91 22.12 9.00
C PHE A 47 -10.40 22.25 8.81
N SER A 48 -9.62 22.27 9.90
CA SER A 48 -8.16 22.30 9.86
C SER A 48 -7.55 21.08 9.17
N ASN A 49 -8.16 19.89 9.31
CA ASN A 49 -7.64 18.68 8.65
C ASN A 49 -7.71 18.80 7.12
N PHE A 50 -8.72 19.51 6.60
CA PHE A 50 -8.83 19.77 5.17
C PHE A 50 -7.76 20.75 4.66
N ASP A 51 -7.32 21.69 5.50
CA ASP A 51 -6.18 22.55 5.17
C ASP A 51 -4.88 21.75 5.09
N GLU A 52 -4.68 20.77 5.99
CA GLU A 52 -3.53 19.86 5.91
C GLU A 52 -3.59 18.93 4.71
N PHE A 53 -4.78 18.41 4.37
CA PHE A 53 -5.00 17.64 3.14
C PHE A 53 -4.58 18.42 1.89
N LYS A 54 -4.97 19.70 1.77
CA LYS A 54 -4.56 20.53 0.62
C LYS A 54 -3.05 20.70 0.53
N LYS A 55 -2.35 20.91 1.65
CA LYS A 55 -0.89 20.99 1.64
C LYS A 55 -0.25 19.67 1.20
N TYR A 56 -0.81 18.53 1.63
CA TYR A 56 -0.37 17.22 1.17
C TYR A 56 -0.59 17.05 -0.34
N THR A 57 -1.76 17.43 -0.86
CA THR A 57 -2.02 17.42 -2.31
C THR A 57 -0.99 18.27 -3.07
N ASP A 58 -0.75 19.51 -2.63
CA ASP A 58 0.23 20.40 -3.25
C ASP A 58 1.65 19.79 -3.25
N LEU A 59 2.03 19.11 -2.17
CA LEU A 59 3.32 18.41 -2.07
C LEU A 59 3.41 17.28 -3.11
N ILE A 60 2.39 16.42 -3.20
CA ILE A 60 2.38 15.32 -4.16
C ILE A 60 2.40 15.83 -5.60
N GLU A 61 1.64 16.89 -5.90
CA GLU A 61 1.64 17.52 -7.23
C GLU A 61 3.02 18.06 -7.62
N GLN A 62 3.70 18.77 -6.71
CA GLN A 62 5.06 19.28 -6.95
C GLN A 62 6.07 18.16 -7.20
N GLN A 63 5.98 17.08 -6.42
CA GLN A 63 6.85 15.91 -6.58
C GLN A 63 6.59 15.20 -7.92
N LEU A 64 5.32 15.04 -8.30
CA LEU A 64 4.93 14.44 -9.57
C LEU A 64 5.34 15.28 -10.77
N GLU A 65 5.17 16.61 -10.70
CA GLU A 65 5.63 17.53 -11.75
C GLU A 65 7.15 17.46 -11.92
N SER A 66 7.89 17.44 -10.81
CA SER A 66 9.35 17.28 -10.82
C SER A 66 9.78 15.98 -11.51
N PHE A 67 9.09 14.87 -11.23
CA PHE A 67 9.31 13.58 -11.90
C PHE A 67 9.04 13.64 -13.41
N ILE A 68 7.90 14.22 -13.81
CA ILE A 68 7.51 14.37 -15.23
C ILE A 68 8.59 15.13 -15.99
N VAL A 69 9.09 16.22 -15.41
CA VAL A 69 10.15 17.04 -16.01
C VAL A 69 11.47 16.27 -16.08
N SER A 70 11.87 15.56 -15.01
CA SER A 70 13.15 14.84 -14.98
C SER A 70 13.21 13.65 -15.93
N GLU A 71 12.10 12.94 -16.12
CA GLU A 71 12.01 11.79 -17.02
C GLU A 71 11.66 12.17 -18.47
N HIS A 72 11.53 13.47 -18.76
CA HIS A 72 11.12 13.98 -20.07
C HIS A 72 9.80 13.38 -20.57
N LEU A 73 8.86 13.20 -19.65
CA LEU A 73 7.52 12.67 -19.93
C LEU A 73 6.52 13.81 -20.07
N THR A 74 5.36 13.49 -20.61
CA THR A 74 4.18 14.34 -20.54
C THR A 74 3.19 13.80 -19.51
N SER A 75 2.39 14.67 -18.89
CA SER A 75 1.33 14.26 -17.96
C SER A 75 0.38 13.24 -18.60
N LYS A 76 0.13 13.38 -19.91
CA LYS A 76 -0.70 12.43 -20.68
C LYS A 76 -0.10 11.03 -20.69
N GLU A 77 1.20 10.88 -20.89
CA GLU A 77 1.87 9.58 -20.89
C GLU A 77 1.81 8.90 -19.51
N VAL A 78 1.96 9.67 -18.43
CA VAL A 78 1.82 9.16 -17.06
C VAL A 78 0.39 8.67 -16.81
N VAL A 79 -0.61 9.47 -17.19
CA VAL A 79 -2.03 9.10 -17.04
C VAL A 79 -2.36 7.85 -17.87
N GLU A 80 -1.90 7.76 -19.12
CA GLU A 80 -2.10 6.59 -19.96
C GLU A 80 -1.44 5.33 -19.35
N ALA A 81 -0.27 5.48 -18.73
CA ALA A 81 0.39 4.38 -18.02
C ALA A 81 -0.42 3.92 -16.80
N CYS A 82 -0.93 4.84 -15.98
CA CYS A 82 -1.79 4.52 -14.83
C CYS A 82 -3.10 3.83 -15.26
N ILE A 83 -3.75 4.31 -16.32
CA ILE A 83 -4.97 3.69 -16.86
C ILE A 83 -4.69 2.27 -17.35
N ALA A 84 -3.57 2.06 -18.04
CA ALA A 84 -3.15 0.74 -18.49
C ALA A 84 -2.87 -0.21 -17.31
N ALA A 85 -2.27 0.28 -16.23
CA ALA A 85 -2.02 -0.49 -15.01
C ALA A 85 -3.32 -1.02 -14.39
N LYS A 86 -4.35 -0.16 -14.29
CA LYS A 86 -5.65 -0.50 -13.71
C LYS A 86 -6.34 -1.65 -14.43
N GLY A 87 -6.15 -1.77 -15.75
CA GLY A 87 -6.70 -2.88 -16.53
C GLY A 87 -5.98 -4.23 -16.35
N SER A 88 -4.78 -4.23 -15.77
CA SER A 88 -3.89 -5.41 -15.72
C SER A 88 -3.95 -6.22 -14.41
N ASN A 89 -4.84 -5.87 -13.48
CA ASN A 89 -5.00 -6.48 -12.14
C ASN A 89 -3.75 -6.45 -11.23
N ASN A 90 -2.65 -5.81 -11.65
CA ASN A 90 -1.41 -5.65 -10.88
C ASN A 90 -1.29 -4.26 -10.22
N ALA A 91 -2.34 -3.44 -10.27
CA ALA A 91 -2.29 -2.07 -9.77
C ALA A 91 -2.04 -1.97 -8.25
N SER A 92 -2.39 -3.01 -7.49
CA SER A 92 -2.18 -3.09 -6.04
C SER A 92 -0.72 -3.32 -5.61
N GLN A 93 0.22 -3.46 -6.56
CA GLN A 93 1.63 -3.74 -6.27
C GLN A 93 2.49 -2.48 -6.12
N PHE A 94 1.94 -1.29 -6.39
CA PHE A 94 2.71 -0.06 -6.48
C PHE A 94 2.41 0.86 -5.30
N THR A 95 3.39 1.10 -4.44
CA THR A 95 3.28 2.04 -3.32
C THR A 95 3.06 3.48 -3.80
N CYS A 96 3.51 3.83 -5.01
CA CYS A 96 3.22 5.14 -5.59
C CYS A 96 1.72 5.41 -5.77
N VAL A 97 0.92 4.37 -5.98
CA VAL A 97 -0.53 4.50 -6.17
C VAL A 97 -1.21 4.94 -4.88
N ASP A 98 -0.80 4.41 -3.72
CA ASP A 98 -1.39 4.78 -2.43
C ASP A 98 -1.19 6.26 -2.13
N TYR A 99 0.01 6.79 -2.39
CA TYR A 99 0.30 8.23 -2.21
C TYR A 99 -0.53 9.11 -3.16
N LEU A 100 -0.72 8.68 -4.41
CA LEU A 100 -1.53 9.39 -5.40
C LEU A 100 -3.01 9.36 -5.04
N ILE A 101 -3.55 8.20 -4.63
CA ILE A 101 -4.95 8.08 -4.17
C ILE A 101 -5.15 8.99 -2.96
N ALA A 102 -4.26 8.93 -1.96
CA ALA A 102 -4.30 9.80 -0.80
C ALA A 102 -4.21 11.29 -1.16
N SER A 103 -3.66 11.67 -2.31
CA SER A 103 -3.63 13.09 -2.72
C SER A 103 -4.96 13.59 -3.27
N THR A 104 -5.85 12.67 -3.66
CA THR A 104 -7.16 12.96 -4.26
C THR A 104 -8.34 12.55 -3.38
N GLU A 105 -8.13 11.61 -2.46
CA GLU A 105 -9.15 11.03 -1.59
C GLU A 105 -8.83 11.35 -0.13
N TYR A 106 -9.66 12.21 0.47
CA TYR A 106 -9.47 12.68 1.84
C TYR A 106 -9.45 11.54 2.87
N GLU A 107 -10.31 10.54 2.71
CA GLU A 107 -10.37 9.39 3.62
C GLU A 107 -9.05 8.60 3.61
N THR A 108 -8.49 8.35 2.43
CA THR A 108 -7.19 7.67 2.28
C THR A 108 -6.06 8.50 2.87
N PHE A 109 -6.08 9.83 2.71
CA PHE A 109 -5.14 10.73 3.38
C PHE A 109 -5.22 10.61 4.91
N MET A 110 -6.44 10.63 5.46
CA MET A 110 -6.63 10.53 6.91
C MET A 110 -6.13 9.19 7.46
N GLN A 111 -6.38 8.09 6.74
CA GLN A 111 -5.84 6.78 7.09
C GLN A 111 -4.30 6.78 7.07
N LEU A 112 -3.69 7.32 6.01
CA LEU A 112 -2.23 7.40 5.90
C LEU A 112 -1.62 8.25 7.02
N ALA A 113 -2.25 9.38 7.36
CA ALA A 113 -1.83 10.23 8.46
C ALA A 113 -1.93 9.53 9.82
N TYR A 114 -3.00 8.76 10.03
CA TYR A 114 -3.21 7.98 11.25
C TYR A 114 -2.16 6.87 11.40
N ASP A 115 -1.88 6.15 10.32
CA ASP A 115 -0.85 5.10 10.30
C ASP A 115 0.52 5.69 10.63
N TYR A 116 0.87 6.84 10.02
CA TYR A 116 2.12 7.53 10.32
C TYR A 116 2.21 7.97 11.79
N SER A 117 1.14 8.55 12.33
CA SER A 117 1.08 8.96 13.75
C SER A 117 1.24 7.77 14.68
N THR A 118 0.58 6.64 14.38
CA THR A 118 0.66 5.41 15.16
C THR A 118 2.08 4.83 15.17
N ILE A 119 2.72 4.75 13.99
CA ILE A 119 4.09 4.25 13.85
C ILE A 119 5.08 5.18 14.57
N SER A 120 4.92 6.49 14.43
CA SER A 120 5.84 7.49 15.02
C SER A 120 5.76 7.54 16.55
N ASN A 121 4.59 7.25 17.11
CA ASN A 121 4.37 7.22 18.57
C ASN A 121 4.48 5.81 19.17
N TYR A 122 4.87 4.81 18.38
CA TYR A 122 5.02 3.45 18.86
C TYR A 122 6.13 3.38 19.92
N VAL A 123 5.75 3.00 21.14
CA VAL A 123 6.69 2.69 22.23
C VAL A 123 6.80 1.17 22.31
N PRO A 124 7.98 0.58 22.08
CA PRO A 124 8.16 -0.87 22.24
C PRO A 124 7.81 -1.27 23.66
N ASP A 125 6.83 -2.15 23.81
CA ASP A 125 6.50 -2.73 25.10
C ASP A 125 7.49 -3.87 25.38
N GLU A 126 8.46 -3.63 26.26
CA GLU A 126 9.45 -4.62 26.71
C GLU A 126 8.81 -5.86 27.36
N SER A 127 7.52 -5.82 27.71
CA SER A 127 6.79 -6.98 28.23
C SER A 127 6.22 -7.90 27.15
N THR A 128 6.36 -7.54 25.88
CA THR A 128 6.06 -8.44 24.76
C THR A 128 7.22 -9.42 24.62
N GLU A 129 7.28 -10.40 25.52
CA GLU A 129 8.12 -11.57 25.33
C GLU A 129 7.71 -12.19 24.00
N TRP A 130 8.58 -12.07 22.99
CA TRP A 130 8.47 -12.86 21.78
C TRP A 130 8.58 -14.32 22.24
N ILE A 131 7.44 -14.98 22.41
CA ILE A 131 7.38 -16.42 22.61
C ILE A 131 7.93 -17.00 21.30
N ILE A 132 9.24 -17.21 21.26
CA ILE A 132 9.89 -17.99 20.22
C ILE A 132 9.29 -19.39 20.40
N PRO A 133 8.48 -19.89 19.46
CA PRO A 133 8.07 -21.29 19.51
C PRO A 133 9.34 -22.11 19.61
N ASN A 134 9.49 -22.83 20.71
CA ASN A 134 10.62 -23.71 20.90
C ASN A 134 10.38 -24.86 19.90
N ASP A 135 10.90 -24.74 18.67
CA ASP A 135 10.87 -25.77 17.61
C ASP A 135 11.77 -26.96 17.97
N ALA A 136 11.80 -27.33 19.24
CA ALA A 136 12.49 -28.48 19.77
C ALA A 136 11.52 -29.21 20.71
N ASP A 137 11.05 -30.33 20.18
CA ASP A 137 10.52 -31.52 20.85
C ASP A 137 9.01 -31.76 20.75
N ASP A 138 8.70 -32.88 20.09
CA ASP A 138 7.45 -33.66 20.05
C ASP A 138 6.41 -33.35 18.94
N GLU A 139 6.84 -33.44 17.68
CA GLU A 139 5.95 -34.04 16.67
C GLU A 139 5.89 -35.55 16.93
N ASP A 140 4.89 -35.99 17.69
CA ASP A 140 4.47 -37.39 17.68
C ASP A 140 4.19 -37.79 16.22
N PRO A 141 4.74 -38.91 15.72
CA PRO A 141 4.50 -39.34 14.36
C PRO A 141 2.99 -39.55 14.15
N ILE A 142 2.45 -38.79 13.19
CA ILE A 142 1.07 -38.94 12.72
C ILE A 142 0.87 -40.43 12.36
N PRO A 143 -0.11 -41.12 12.95
CA PRO A 143 -0.46 -42.46 12.51
C PRO A 143 -0.88 -42.35 11.03
N ILE A 144 -0.13 -42.99 10.16
CA ILE A 144 -0.54 -43.21 8.77
C ILE A 144 -1.70 -44.20 8.85
N ASP A 145 -2.93 -43.69 8.85
CA ASP A 145 -4.10 -44.51 8.56
C ASP A 145 -3.98 -44.96 7.10
N ASN A 146 -3.51 -46.18 6.91
CA ASN A 146 -3.72 -46.92 5.67
C ASN A 146 -5.21 -47.27 5.61
N GLU A 147 -6.05 -46.31 5.22
CA GLU A 147 -7.38 -46.64 4.72
C GLU A 147 -7.20 -47.28 3.34
N GLU A 148 -7.38 -48.60 3.35
CA GLU A 148 -7.38 -49.49 2.21
C GLU A 148 -8.42 -49.06 1.16
N ASP A 149 -8.02 -49.24 -0.10
CA ASP A 149 -8.79 -49.14 -1.33
C ASP A 149 -10.26 -49.59 -1.21
N GLU A 150 -11.21 -48.67 -1.44
CA GLU A 150 -12.52 -49.03 -2.00
C GLU A 150 -12.63 -48.47 -3.42
N GLU A 151 -12.45 -49.37 -4.39
CA GLU A 151 -12.74 -49.14 -5.80
C GLU A 151 -14.24 -48.87 -6.00
N ASP A 152 -14.59 -47.63 -6.35
CA ASP A 152 -15.94 -47.31 -6.78
C ASP A 152 -16.13 -47.70 -8.26
N VAL A 153 -17.00 -48.69 -8.44
CA VAL A 153 -17.41 -49.33 -9.68
C VAL A 153 -18.09 -48.30 -10.61
N VAL A 154 -17.58 -48.19 -11.83
CA VAL A 154 -18.19 -47.40 -12.91
C VAL A 154 -19.44 -48.13 -13.43
N PRO A 155 -20.65 -47.54 -13.39
CA PRO A 155 -21.78 -48.12 -14.09
C PRO A 155 -21.72 -47.83 -15.59
N GLU A 156 -21.80 -48.91 -16.35
CA GLU A 156 -21.89 -49.04 -17.80
C GLU A 156 -23.10 -48.25 -18.34
N VAL A 157 -22.86 -47.34 -19.29
CA VAL A 157 -23.94 -46.65 -20.02
C VAL A 157 -24.20 -47.43 -21.31
N GLU A 158 -25.30 -48.17 -21.34
CA GLU A 158 -25.84 -48.81 -22.56
C GLU A 158 -26.27 -47.75 -23.59
N GLN A 159 -26.01 -48.07 -24.86
CA GLN A 159 -26.25 -47.24 -26.05
C GLN A 159 -27.72 -47.21 -26.48
#